data_AF-A0A8R1IKY6-F1
#
_entry.id   AF-A0A8R1IKY6-F1
#
_cell.length_a   1.000
_cell.length_b   1.000
_cell.length_c   1.000
_cell.angle_alpha   90.00
_cell.angle_beta   90.00
_cell.angle_gamma   90.00
#
_symmetry.space_group_name_H-M   'P 1'
#
loop_
_entity.id
_entity.type
_entity.pdbx_description
1 polymer ?
#
loop_
_entity_poly.entity_id
_entity_poly.type
_entity_poly.pdbx_seq_one_letter_code
_entity_poly.pdbx_strand_id
1 'polypeptide(L)'
;MDKRRRKLWKNFARFVNAADKVEEQVMEKLISVQRCTVRQQEMIVGPIVEFRKELSARFEEVGRDKWPRSVLRLMREQKLQTVEELRELCERGSLEDRSSRKEGEENHQDELIRLRAENERLEARIRECEAEKDRAEKLMRKGQSRWRGRLRRS
;
A
#
# COMPACT_ATOMS: atom_id res chain seq x y z
N MET A 1 5.02 -3.52 -14.28
CA MET A 1 4.46 -2.26 -14.82
C MET A 1 5.53 -1.51 -15.62
N ASP A 2 5.19 -1.04 -16.82
CA ASP A 2 6.14 -0.55 -17.80
C ASP A 2 6.78 0.81 -17.45
N LYS A 3 8.11 0.85 -17.47
CA LYS A 3 8.93 2.08 -17.48
C LYS A 3 8.43 3.08 -18.55
N ARG A 4 7.87 2.57 -19.64
CA ARG A 4 7.31 3.35 -20.76
C ARG A 4 6.19 4.29 -20.33
N ARG A 5 5.22 3.83 -19.52
CA ARG A 5 4.07 4.66 -19.10
C ARG A 5 4.47 5.78 -18.15
N ARG A 6 5.37 5.49 -17.21
CA ARG A 6 5.94 6.52 -16.33
C ARG A 6 6.68 7.60 -17.11
N LYS A 7 7.42 7.20 -18.15
CA LYS A 7 8.13 8.13 -19.04
C LYS A 7 7.16 9.01 -19.83
N LEU A 8 6.06 8.44 -20.36
CA LEU A 8 5.01 9.19 -21.05
C LEU A 8 4.42 10.29 -20.17
N TRP A 9 3.99 9.97 -18.94
CA TRP A 9 3.43 10.98 -18.02
C TRP A 9 4.43 12.04 -17.61
N LYS A 10 5.69 11.67 -17.36
CA LYS A 10 6.75 12.63 -17.06
C LYS A 10 7.00 13.58 -18.23
N ASN A 11 6.94 13.08 -19.46
CA ASN A 11 7.09 13.89 -20.66
C ASN A 11 5.88 14.81 -20.86
N PHE A 12 4.66 14.35 -20.58
CA PHE A 12 3.46 15.18 -20.65
C PHE A 12 3.49 16.33 -19.63
N ALA A 13 3.84 16.06 -18.38
CA ALA A 13 3.98 17.10 -17.36
C ALA A 13 5.04 18.16 -17.76
N ARG A 14 6.16 17.71 -18.35
CA ARG A 14 7.18 18.63 -18.89
C ARG A 14 6.65 19.45 -20.07
N PHE A 15 5.84 18.86 -20.94
CA PHE A 15 5.22 19.54 -22.06
C PHE A 15 4.29 20.67 -21.57
N VAL A 16 3.37 20.37 -20.64
CA VAL A 16 2.45 21.39 -20.09
C VAL A 16 3.24 22.52 -19.41
N ASN A 17 4.25 22.19 -18.61
CA ASN A 17 5.10 23.19 -17.96
C ASN A 17 5.94 24.03 -18.94
N ALA A 18 6.12 23.56 -20.18
CA ALA A 18 6.85 24.28 -21.22
C ALA A 18 5.92 25.07 -22.16
N ALA A 19 4.59 24.96 -22.01
CA ALA A 19 3.62 25.64 -22.86
C ALA A 19 3.76 27.17 -22.79
N ASP A 20 4.13 27.71 -21.62
CA ASP A 20 4.40 29.14 -21.40
C ASP A 20 5.48 29.66 -22.35
N LYS A 21 6.50 28.84 -22.61
CA LYS A 21 7.59 29.21 -23.53
C LYS A 21 7.16 29.25 -24.98
N VAL A 22 6.08 28.56 -25.34
CA VAL A 22 5.55 28.56 -26.71
C VAL A 22 4.91 29.91 -27.01
N GLU A 23 4.16 30.48 -26.05
CA GLU A 23 3.61 31.84 -26.15
C GLU A 23 4.72 32.87 -26.38
N GLU A 24 5.75 32.85 -25.53
CA GLU A 24 6.91 33.75 -25.63
C GLU A 24 7.62 33.62 -26.99
N GLN A 25 7.91 32.38 -27.42
CA GLN A 25 8.62 32.12 -28.68
C GLN A 25 7.82 32.54 -29.91
N VAL A 26 6.49 32.37 -29.88
CA VAL A 26 5.63 32.80 -30.99
C VAL A 26 5.64 34.32 -31.07
N MET A 27 5.50 35.02 -29.93
CA MET A 27 5.52 36.48 -29.91
C MET A 27 6.88 37.04 -30.37
N GLU A 28 7.98 36.48 -29.87
CA GLU A 28 9.35 36.88 -30.25
C GLU A 28 9.56 36.73 -31.76
N LYS A 29 9.20 35.56 -32.32
CA LYS A 29 9.31 35.32 -33.76
C LYS A 29 8.41 36.23 -34.58
N LEU A 30 7.20 36.54 -34.09
CA LEU A 30 6.29 37.44 -34.78
C LEU A 30 6.91 38.83 -34.94
N ILE A 31 7.50 39.34 -33.87
CA ILE A 31 8.15 40.66 -33.84
C ILE A 31 9.44 40.65 -34.68
N SER A 32 10.20 39.56 -34.66
CA SER A 32 11.49 39.49 -35.35
C SER A 32 11.39 39.31 -36.86
N VAL A 33 10.35 38.61 -37.35
CA VAL A 33 10.24 38.23 -38.77
C VAL A 33 9.31 39.14 -39.56
N GLN A 34 8.34 39.79 -38.91
CA GLN A 34 7.29 40.52 -39.61
C GLN A 34 6.88 41.81 -38.91
N ARG A 35 6.61 42.86 -39.69
CA ARG A 35 5.92 44.06 -39.19
C ARG A 35 4.44 43.73 -39.04
N CYS A 36 4.00 43.58 -37.80
CA CYS A 36 2.61 43.32 -37.43
C CYS A 36 2.07 44.47 -36.58
N THR A 37 0.81 44.84 -36.79
CA THR A 37 0.09 45.71 -35.85
C THR A 37 -0.23 44.95 -34.56
N VAL A 38 -0.48 45.67 -33.47
CA VAL A 38 -0.88 45.08 -32.17
C VAL A 38 -2.10 44.17 -32.34
N ARG A 39 -3.11 44.61 -33.09
CA ARG A 39 -4.32 43.82 -33.36
C ARG A 39 -4.01 42.50 -34.09
N GLN A 40 -3.07 42.50 -35.03
CA GLN A 40 -2.66 41.27 -35.72
C GLN A 40 -1.88 40.32 -34.81
N GLN A 41 -1.04 40.88 -33.93
CA GLN A 41 -0.35 40.10 -32.90
C GLN A 41 -1.36 39.43 -31.97
N GLU A 42 -2.34 40.18 -31.47
CA GLU A 42 -3.42 39.65 -30.62
C GLU A 42 -4.24 38.56 -31.31
N MET A 43 -4.58 38.72 -32.59
CA MET A 43 -5.33 37.69 -33.33
C MET A 43 -4.53 36.38 -33.49
N ILE A 44 -3.20 36.44 -33.55
CA ILE A 44 -2.33 35.27 -33.70
C ILE A 44 -2.01 34.64 -32.35
N VAL A 45 -1.64 35.46 -31.36
CA VAL A 45 -1.17 35.01 -30.04
C VAL A 45 -2.32 34.70 -29.10
N GLY A 46 -3.44 35.44 -29.20
CA GLY A 46 -4.62 35.29 -28.33
C GLY A 46 -5.11 33.84 -28.18
N PRO A 47 -5.35 33.09 -29.27
CA PRO A 47 -5.75 31.68 -29.19
C PRO A 47 -4.73 30.79 -28.47
N ILE A 48 -3.43 31.09 -28.59
CA ILE A 48 -2.35 30.35 -27.93
C ILE A 48 -2.39 30.60 -26.42
N VAL A 49 -2.59 31.87 -26.02
CA VAL A 49 -2.73 32.24 -24.60
C VAL A 49 -3.93 31.55 -23.98
N GLU A 50 -5.09 31.57 -24.65
CA GLU A 50 -6.30 30.88 -24.16
C GLU A 50 -6.05 29.38 -24.02
N PHE A 51 -5.51 28.74 -25.06
CA PHE A 51 -5.21 27.31 -25.01
C PHE A 51 -4.23 26.96 -23.89
N ARG A 52 -3.18 27.75 -23.70
CA ARG A 52 -2.19 27.56 -22.62
C ARG A 52 -2.84 27.69 -21.23
N LYS A 53 -3.71 28.67 -21.04
CA LYS A 53 -4.45 28.87 -19.77
C LYS A 53 -5.39 27.70 -19.49
N GLU A 54 -6.17 27.27 -20.49
CA GLU A 54 -7.07 26.13 -20.33
C GLU A 54 -6.31 24.84 -20.06
N LEU A 55 -5.25 24.55 -20.84
CA LEU A 55 -4.41 23.38 -20.66
C LEU A 55 -3.79 23.33 -19.25
N SER A 56 -3.30 24.47 -18.76
CA SER A 56 -2.76 24.58 -17.41
C SER A 56 -3.85 24.30 -16.38
N ALA A 57 -4.98 25.02 -16.46
CA ALA A 57 -6.09 24.88 -15.52
C ALA A 57 -6.60 23.43 -15.43
N ARG A 58 -6.75 22.75 -16.58
CA ARG A 58 -7.13 21.33 -16.62
C ARG A 58 -6.05 20.44 -16.01
N PHE A 59 -4.78 20.72 -16.26
CA PHE A 59 -3.67 19.98 -15.65
C PHE A 59 -3.61 20.19 -14.13
N GLU A 60 -3.93 21.38 -13.63
CA GLU A 60 -4.08 21.64 -12.20
C GLU A 60 -5.30 20.95 -11.58
N GLU A 61 -6.46 20.99 -12.25
CA GLU A 61 -7.70 20.34 -11.82
C GLU A 61 -7.50 18.84 -11.57
N VAL A 62 -6.73 18.17 -12.43
CA VAL A 62 -6.38 16.75 -12.26
C VAL A 62 -5.21 16.52 -11.31
N GLY A 63 -4.78 17.53 -10.53
CA GLY A 63 -3.70 17.38 -9.55
C GLY A 63 -2.30 17.21 -10.16
N ARG A 64 -2.09 17.72 -11.38
CA ARG A 64 -0.85 17.66 -12.15
C ARG A 64 -0.32 16.23 -12.29
N ASP A 65 0.89 16.00 -11.80
CA ASP A 65 1.58 14.72 -11.82
C ASP A 65 1.33 13.88 -10.57
N LYS A 66 0.58 14.39 -9.58
CA LYS A 66 0.24 13.64 -8.36
C LYS A 66 -0.78 12.56 -8.68
N TRP A 67 -1.86 12.89 -9.38
CA TRP A 67 -2.92 11.93 -9.71
C TRP A 67 -2.41 10.75 -10.55
N PRO A 68 -1.69 10.95 -11.68
CA PRO A 68 -1.12 9.83 -12.42
C PRO A 68 -0.16 8.99 -11.57
N ARG A 69 0.64 9.58 -10.68
CA ARG A 69 1.51 8.81 -9.78
C ARG A 69 0.72 7.93 -8.82
N SER A 70 -0.34 8.45 -8.22
CA SER A 70 -1.19 7.71 -7.28
C SER A 70 -1.90 6.55 -7.97
N VAL A 71 -2.51 6.82 -9.14
CA VAL A 71 -3.13 5.77 -9.97
C VAL A 71 -2.13 4.69 -10.36
N LEU A 72 -0.94 5.09 -10.83
CA LEU A 72 0.08 4.12 -11.23
C LEU A 72 0.61 3.29 -10.03
N ARG A 73 0.66 3.89 -8.85
CA ARG A 73 1.02 3.17 -7.62
C ARG A 73 -0.04 2.13 -7.27
N LEU A 74 -1.31 2.54 -7.26
CA LEU A 74 -2.43 1.66 -6.95
C LEU A 74 -2.52 0.49 -7.94
N MET A 75 -2.41 0.76 -9.24
CA MET A 75 -2.33 -0.30 -10.25
C MET A 75 -1.19 -1.28 -9.98
N ARG A 76 -0.02 -0.81 -9.53
CA ARG A 76 1.10 -1.69 -9.19
C ARG A 76 0.81 -2.57 -7.98
N GLU A 77 0.21 -2.00 -6.93
CA GLU A 77 -0.14 -2.69 -5.69
C GLU A 77 -1.20 -3.78 -5.93
N GLN A 78 -2.18 -3.48 -6.78
CA GLN A 78 -3.26 -4.38 -7.19
C GLN A 78 -2.87 -5.29 -8.38
N LYS A 79 -1.61 -5.22 -8.86
CA LYS A 79 -1.06 -6.00 -10.00
C LYS A 79 -1.82 -5.83 -11.33
N LEU A 80 -2.38 -4.64 -11.56
CA LEU A 80 -3.16 -4.29 -12.75
C LEU A 80 -2.27 -3.80 -13.90
N GLN A 81 -2.68 -4.14 -15.11
CA GLN A 81 -2.09 -3.72 -16.35
C GLN A 81 -2.86 -2.58 -17.02
N THR A 82 -4.14 -2.34 -16.72
CA THR A 82 -4.93 -1.28 -17.39
C THR A 82 -5.71 -0.41 -16.39
N VAL A 83 -6.11 0.78 -16.85
CA VAL A 83 -6.92 1.69 -16.01
C VAL A 83 -8.38 1.21 -15.97
N GLU A 84 -8.80 0.48 -17.01
CA GLU A 84 -10.08 -0.21 -17.11
C GLU A 84 -10.19 -1.29 -16.04
N GLU A 85 -9.16 -2.13 -15.87
CA GLU A 85 -9.10 -3.11 -14.77
C GLU A 85 -9.18 -2.43 -13.38
N LEU A 86 -8.57 -1.25 -13.24
CA LEU A 86 -8.67 -0.46 -12.00
C LEU A 86 -10.08 0.06 -11.78
N ARG A 87 -10.75 0.56 -12.83
CA ARG A 87 -12.13 1.02 -12.78
C ARG A 87 -13.07 -0.12 -12.38
N GLU A 88 -12.96 -1.28 -13.02
CA GLU A 88 -13.75 -2.47 -12.69
C GLU A 88 -13.54 -2.89 -11.24
N LEU A 89 -12.31 -2.85 -10.73
CA LEU A 89 -12.02 -3.16 -9.33
C LEU A 89 -12.67 -2.17 -8.36
N CYS A 90 -12.65 -0.88 -8.68
CA CYS A 90 -13.33 0.15 -7.92
C CYS A 90 -14.86 -0.07 -7.91
N GLU A 91 -15.45 -0.36 -9.07
CA GLU A 91 -16.89 -0.60 -9.23
C GLU A 91 -17.36 -1.85 -8.48
N ARG A 92 -16.52 -2.89 -8.41
CA ARG A 92 -16.79 -4.09 -7.60
C ARG A 92 -16.57 -3.89 -6.10
N GLY A 93 -16.08 -2.73 -5.65
CA GLY A 93 -15.78 -2.46 -4.24
C GLY A 93 -14.67 -3.35 -3.65
N SER A 94 -13.80 -3.89 -4.51
CA SER A 94 -12.83 -4.94 -4.15
C SER A 94 -11.39 -4.43 -4.14
N LEU A 95 -11.21 -3.14 -3.83
CA LEU A 95 -9.88 -2.60 -3.57
C LEU A 95 -9.38 -3.18 -2.24
N GLU A 96 -8.46 -4.15 -2.31
CA GLU A 96 -7.73 -4.60 -1.13
C GLU A 96 -6.89 -3.42 -0.62
N ASP A 97 -7.28 -2.87 0.53
CA ASP A 97 -6.47 -1.86 1.20
C ASP A 97 -5.21 -2.52 1.74
N ARG A 98 -4.11 -2.41 0.98
CA ARG A 98 -2.79 -2.93 1.38
C ARG A 98 -2.04 -1.98 2.31
N SER A 99 -2.58 -0.80 2.59
CA SER A 99 -1.99 0.16 3.54
C SER A 99 -1.82 -0.46 4.93
N SER A 100 -2.76 -1.32 5.33
CA SER A 100 -2.76 -2.06 6.61
C SER A 100 -1.83 -3.28 6.66
N ARG A 101 -1.23 -3.70 5.53
CA ARG A 101 -0.42 -4.93 5.50
C ARG A 101 1.00 -4.76 6.07
N LYS A 102 1.53 -3.53 6.11
CA LYS A 102 2.91 -3.30 6.57
C LYS A 102 3.08 -3.29 8.08
N GLU A 103 2.05 -2.95 8.86
CA GLU A 103 2.10 -3.01 10.33
C GLU A 103 1.70 -4.40 10.87
N GLY A 104 0.99 -5.21 10.07
CA GLY A 104 0.51 -6.52 10.50
C GLY A 104 1.54 -7.65 10.42
N GLU A 105 2.40 -7.68 9.39
CA GLU A 105 3.26 -8.85 9.12
C GLU A 105 4.39 -9.04 10.15
N GLU A 106 4.92 -7.95 10.73
CA GLU A 106 5.95 -8.01 11.79
C GLU A 106 5.35 -8.49 13.12
N ASN A 107 4.12 -8.06 13.43
CA ASN A 107 3.40 -8.41 14.65
C ASN A 107 3.03 -9.91 14.73
N HIS A 108 2.78 -10.56 13.58
CA HIS A 108 2.42 -11.99 13.54
C HIS A 108 3.59 -12.91 13.87
N GLN A 109 4.83 -12.55 13.50
CA GLN A 109 5.99 -13.39 13.84
C GLN A 109 6.28 -13.33 15.34
N ASP A 110 6.22 -12.15 15.94
CA ASP A 110 6.40 -11.98 17.38
C ASP A 110 5.30 -12.66 18.18
N GLU A 111 4.05 -12.60 17.70
CA GLU A 111 2.93 -13.30 18.31
C GLU A 111 3.10 -14.83 18.24
N LEU A 112 3.57 -15.37 17.10
CA LEU A 112 3.88 -16.80 16.97
C LEU A 112 5.04 -17.25 17.87
N ILE A 113 6.07 -16.41 18.06
CA ILE A 113 7.18 -16.69 18.97
C ILE A 113 6.67 -16.73 20.42
N ARG A 114 5.85 -15.76 20.81
CA ARG A 114 5.23 -15.69 22.14
C ARG A 114 4.34 -16.90 22.41
N LEU A 115 3.46 -17.25 21.48
CA LEU A 115 2.57 -18.40 21.61
C LEU A 115 3.33 -19.71 21.72
N ARG A 116 4.44 -19.86 20.98
CA ARG A 116 5.30 -21.05 21.07
C ARG A 116 5.96 -21.16 22.44
N ALA A 117 6.50 -20.07 22.97
CA ALA A 117 7.11 -20.04 24.30
C ALA A 117 6.09 -20.31 25.42
N GLU A 118 4.87 -19.79 25.28
CA GLU A 118 3.78 -20.04 26.22
C GLU A 118 3.32 -21.50 26.18
N ASN A 119 3.27 -22.11 24.99
CA ASN A 119 2.92 -23.51 24.83
C ASN A 119 3.96 -24.44 25.48
N GLU A 120 5.25 -24.19 25.26
CA GLU A 120 6.34 -24.95 25.91
C GLU A 120 6.26 -24.84 27.46
N ARG A 121 5.94 -23.65 27.98
CA ARG A 121 5.75 -23.45 29.42
C ARG A 121 4.55 -24.23 29.96
N LEU A 122 3.44 -24.27 29.23
CA LEU A 122 2.25 -25.02 29.62
C LEU A 122 2.51 -26.53 29.57
N GLU A 123 3.19 -27.03 28.53
CA GLU A 123 3.57 -28.44 28.44
C GLU A 123 4.48 -28.88 29.61
N ALA A 124 5.43 -28.03 30.02
CA ALA A 124 6.27 -28.31 31.19
C ALA A 124 5.45 -28.43 32.48
N ARG A 125 4.47 -27.53 32.68
CA ARG A 125 3.57 -27.57 33.85
C ARG A 125 2.67 -28.81 33.85
N ILE A 126 2.21 -29.24 32.68
CA ILE A 126 1.41 -30.47 32.55
C ILE A 126 2.24 -31.68 32.99
N ARG A 127 3.48 -31.80 32.50
CA ARG A 127 4.38 -32.91 32.87
C ARG A 127 4.67 -32.93 34.37
N GLU A 128 4.87 -31.76 34.99
CA GLU A 128 5.08 -31.67 36.43
C GLU A 128 3.85 -32.14 37.22
N CYS A 129 2.66 -31.68 36.81
CA CYS A 129 1.39 -32.07 37.42
C CYS A 129 1.14 -33.59 37.29
N GLU A 130 1.43 -34.17 36.12
CA GLU A 130 1.34 -35.61 35.88
C GLU A 130 2.30 -36.39 36.78
N ALA A 131 3.55 -35.94 36.91
CA ALA A 131 4.53 -36.58 37.77
C ALA A 131 4.12 -36.52 39.26
N GLU A 132 3.52 -35.42 39.70
CA GLU A 132 2.99 -35.28 41.06
C GLU A 132 1.78 -36.19 41.29
N LYS A 133 0.86 -36.27 40.33
CA LYS A 133 -0.28 -37.20 40.36
C LYS A 133 0.19 -38.65 40.52
N ASP A 134 1.18 -39.06 39.75
CA ASP A 134 1.76 -40.41 39.81
C ASP A 134 2.41 -40.72 41.17
N ARG A 135 3.08 -39.74 41.76
CA ARG A 135 3.67 -39.89 43.12
C ARG A 135 2.58 -40.05 44.16
N ALA A 136 1.53 -39.23 44.10
CA ALA A 136 0.39 -39.30 45.01
C ALA A 136 -0.34 -40.65 44.89
N GLU A 137 -0.58 -41.14 43.66
CA GLU A 137 -1.20 -42.45 43.42
C GLU A 137 -0.35 -43.61 43.99
N LYS A 138 0.97 -43.58 43.79
CA LYS A 138 1.87 -44.59 44.36
C LYS A 138 1.83 -44.59 45.89
N LEU A 139 1.79 -43.41 46.52
CA LEU A 139 1.66 -43.28 47.98
C LEU A 139 0.32 -43.82 48.47
N MET A 140 -0.78 -43.51 47.78
CA MET A 140 -2.11 -44.03 48.12
C MET A 140 -2.18 -45.56 48.01
N ARG A 141 -1.61 -46.15 46.95
CA ARG A 141 -1.53 -47.61 46.79
C ARG A 141 -0.73 -48.27 47.91
N LYS A 142 0.41 -47.68 48.29
CA LYS A 142 1.23 -48.15 49.44
C LYS A 142 0.46 -48.03 50.76
N GLY A 143 -0.20 -46.89 50.99
CA GLY A 143 -1.04 -46.65 52.16
C GLY A 143 -2.16 -47.68 52.29
N GLN A 144 -2.92 -47.92 51.21
CA GLN A 144 -3.97 -48.94 51.16
C GLN A 144 -3.43 -50.35 51.43
N SER A 145 -2.29 -50.71 50.86
CA SER A 145 -1.67 -52.03 51.07
C SER A 145 -1.24 -52.21 52.55
N ARG A 146 -0.67 -51.17 53.15
CA ARG A 146 -0.29 -51.15 54.58
C ARG A 146 -1.51 -51.24 55.49
N TRP A 147 -2.59 -50.54 55.15
CA TRP A 147 -3.86 -50.59 55.90
C TRP A 147 -4.50 -51.98 55.84
N ARG A 148 -4.62 -52.57 54.64
CA ARG A 148 -5.10 -53.95 54.46
C ARG A 148 -4.24 -54.97 55.20
N GLY A 149 -2.93 -54.82 55.18
CA GLY A 149 -1.99 -55.70 55.87
C GLY A 149 -2.02 -55.58 57.40
N ARG A 150 -2.51 -54.46 57.94
CA ARG A 150 -2.71 -54.26 59.38
C ARG A 150 -4.06 -54.84 59.82
N LEU A 151 -5.10 -54.69 59.00
CA LEU A 151 -6.43 -55.27 59.25
C LEU A 151 -6.43 -56.81 59.24
N ARG A 152 -5.54 -57.45 58.46
CA ARG A 152 -5.37 -58.91 58.43
C ARG A 152 -4.58 -59.51 59.60
N ARG A 153 -3.95 -58.67 60.45
CA ARG A 153 -3.13 -59.09 61.60
C ARG A 153 -3.77 -58.78 62.96
N SER A 154 -4.98 -58.21 62.94
CA SER A 154 -5.84 -57.97 64.11
C SER A 154 -6.94 -59.01 64.13
#